data_AF-A0A197KHG1-F1
#
_entry.id   AF-A0A197KHG1-F1
#
_cell.length_a   1.000
_cell.length_b   1.000
_cell.length_c   1.000
_cell.angle_alpha   90.00
_cell.angle_beta   90.00
_cell.angle_gamma   90.00
#
_symmetry.space_group_name_H-M   'P 1'
#
loop_
_entity.id
_entity.type
_entity.pdbx_description
1 polymer ?
#
loop_
_entity_poly.entity_id
_entity_poly.type
_entity_poly.pdbx_seq_one_letter_code
_entity_poly.pdbx_strand_id
1 'polypeptide(L)'
;MIEQKSQRLMAACTEGNLELVNRIASKFDSVQELCETEPSSGYTPLMMAARHGHLEVVEALIRLGHDRAETSRDLNNNNILMIAAEHGHLAIFEVYATKFPRVVEMSNKKGWTALTTAARFGAIGMVEP
;
A
#
# COMPACT_ATOMS: atom_id res chain seq x y z
N MET A 1 -16.36 -16.82 -4.49
CA MET A 1 -15.11 -17.51 -4.10
C MET A 1 -13.88 -16.61 -4.14
N ILE A 2 -13.88 -15.51 -4.90
CA ILE A 2 -12.75 -14.57 -5.00
C ILE A 2 -12.68 -13.66 -3.76
N GLU A 3 -13.83 -13.15 -3.31
CA GLU A 3 -13.94 -12.25 -2.13
C GLU A 3 -13.37 -12.83 -0.82
N GLN A 4 -13.44 -14.16 -0.64
CA GLN A 4 -12.82 -14.80 0.53
C GLN A 4 -11.29 -14.86 0.42
N LYS A 5 -10.73 -14.98 -0.79
CA LYS A 5 -9.27 -15.03 -0.98
C LYS A 5 -8.65 -13.66 -0.73
N SER A 6 -9.24 -12.59 -1.26
CA SER A 6 -8.77 -11.22 -1.04
C SER A 6 -8.88 -10.79 0.42
N GLN A 7 -9.99 -11.12 1.11
CA GLN A 7 -10.11 -10.89 2.56
C GLN A 7 -9.02 -11.59 3.37
N ARG A 8 -8.72 -12.86 3.05
CA ARG A 8 -7.64 -13.60 3.72
C ARG A 8 -6.26 -13.02 3.43
N LEU A 9 -6.02 -12.56 2.20
CA LEU A 9 -4.79 -11.87 1.83
C LEU A 9 -4.65 -10.56 2.60
N MET A 10 -5.72 -9.76 2.72
CA MET A 10 -5.73 -8.53 3.50
C MET A 10 -5.43 -8.79 4.97
N ALA A 11 -6.06 -9.79 5.58
CA ALA A 11 -5.77 -10.17 6.96
C ALA A 11 -4.29 -10.53 7.15
N ALA A 12 -3.71 -11.31 6.23
CA ALA A 12 -2.28 -11.64 6.26
C ALA A 12 -1.39 -10.39 6.11
N CYS A 13 -1.80 -9.41 5.30
CA CYS A 13 -1.10 -8.13 5.13
C CYS A 13 -1.21 -7.24 6.37
N THR A 14 -2.35 -7.25 7.07
CA THR A 14 -2.55 -6.55 8.36
C THR A 14 -1.63 -7.14 9.43
N GLU A 15 -1.53 -8.47 9.47
CA GLU A 15 -0.71 -9.20 10.44
C GLU A 15 0.79 -9.16 10.12
N GLY A 16 1.17 -8.82 8.89
CA GLY A 16 2.57 -8.84 8.45
C GLY A 16 3.08 -10.26 8.15
N ASN A 17 2.20 -11.23 7.96
CA ASN A 17 2.58 -12.63 7.77
C ASN A 17 3.01 -12.88 6.31
N LEU A 18 4.28 -12.64 6.03
CA LEU A 18 4.88 -12.82 4.71
C LEU A 18 4.69 -14.24 4.14
N GLU A 19 4.82 -15.27 4.97
CA GLU A 19 4.67 -16.65 4.52
C GLU A 19 3.24 -16.94 4.06
N LEU A 20 2.26 -16.46 4.83
CA LEU A 20 0.85 -16.57 4.47
C LEU A 20 0.53 -15.75 3.22
N VAL A 21 1.07 -14.53 3.10
CA VAL A 21 0.94 -13.70 1.89
C VAL A 21 1.43 -14.47 0.67
N ASN A 22 2.65 -15.02 0.71
CA ASN A 22 3.21 -15.79 -0.41
C ASN A 22 2.40 -17.05 -0.72
N ARG A 23 1.91 -17.76 0.31
CA ARG A 23 1.11 -18.98 0.15
C ARG A 23 -0.27 -18.72 -0.44
N ILE A 24 -0.89 -17.58 -0.12
CA ILE A 24 -2.17 -17.18 -0.73
C ILE A 24 -1.88 -16.63 -2.13
N ALA A 25 -0.86 -15.78 -2.29
CA ALA A 25 -0.39 -15.23 -3.57
C ALA A 25 -0.16 -16.33 -4.63
N SER A 26 0.49 -17.43 -4.26
CA SER A 26 0.75 -18.56 -5.15
C SER A 26 -0.51 -19.31 -5.61
N LYS A 27 -1.68 -19.04 -5.01
CA LYS A 27 -2.98 -19.64 -5.34
C LYS A 27 -3.90 -18.70 -6.12
N PHE A 28 -3.44 -17.49 -6.42
CA PHE A 28 -4.16 -16.59 -7.31
C PHE A 28 -3.71 -16.85 -8.75
N ASP A 29 -4.68 -17.11 -9.61
CA ASP A 29 -4.45 -17.33 -11.04
C ASP A 29 -4.31 -16.00 -11.80
N SER A 30 -4.65 -14.88 -11.16
CA SER A 30 -4.63 -13.55 -11.76
C SER A 30 -4.23 -12.46 -10.76
N VAL A 31 -3.36 -11.57 -11.21
CA VAL A 31 -2.89 -10.39 -10.45
C VAL A 31 -4.05 -9.45 -10.07
N GLN A 32 -5.14 -9.45 -10.85
CA GLN A 32 -6.33 -8.63 -10.60
C GLN A 32 -6.96 -8.94 -9.22
N GLU A 33 -6.96 -10.21 -8.80
CA GLU A 33 -7.51 -10.65 -7.51
C GLU A 33 -6.64 -10.20 -6.32
N LEU A 34 -5.35 -9.91 -6.56
CA LEU A 34 -4.43 -9.38 -5.56
C LEU A 34 -4.66 -7.90 -5.26
N CYS A 35 -5.32 -7.18 -6.17
CA CYS A 35 -5.53 -5.73 -6.08
C CYS A 35 -6.94 -5.35 -5.61
N GLU A 36 -7.77 -6.32 -5.22
CA GLU A 36 -9.14 -6.04 -4.77
C GLU A 36 -9.14 -5.08 -3.57
N THR A 37 -10.03 -4.10 -3.60
CA THR A 37 -10.16 -3.11 -2.54
C THR A 37 -11.17 -3.54 -1.51
N GLU A 38 -10.89 -3.25 -0.24
CA GLU A 38 -11.84 -3.49 0.84
C GLU A 38 -13.06 -2.57 0.67
N PRO A 39 -14.30 -3.06 0.69
CA PRO A 39 -15.48 -2.26 0.34
C PRO A 39 -15.70 -1.02 1.20
N SER A 40 -15.32 -1.05 2.48
CA SER A 40 -15.59 0.03 3.44
C SER A 40 -14.53 1.13 3.45
N SER A 41 -13.26 0.80 3.17
CA SER A 41 -12.14 1.75 3.17
C SER A 41 -11.57 2.04 1.78
N GLY A 42 -11.75 1.12 0.83
CA GLY A 42 -11.11 1.14 -0.48
C GLY A 42 -9.64 0.70 -0.46
N TYR A 43 -9.12 0.16 0.65
CA TYR A 43 -7.72 -0.25 0.73
C TYR A 43 -7.46 -1.53 -0.04
N THR A 44 -6.38 -1.54 -0.82
CA THR A 44 -5.81 -2.77 -1.40
C THR A 44 -4.97 -3.52 -0.35
N PRO A 45 -4.64 -4.81 -0.55
CA PRO A 45 -3.75 -5.54 0.36
C PRO A 45 -2.39 -4.85 0.54
N LEU A 46 -1.87 -4.26 -0.53
CA LEU A 46 -0.64 -3.47 -0.52
C LEU A 46 -0.76 -2.22 0.38
N MET A 47 -1.89 -1.49 0.30
CA MET A 47 -2.16 -0.36 1.18
C MET A 47 -2.30 -0.79 2.64
N MET A 48 -2.89 -1.95 2.89
CA MET A 48 -3.00 -2.50 4.24
C MET A 48 -1.62 -2.81 4.83
N ALA A 49 -0.73 -3.47 4.08
CA ALA A 49 0.64 -3.71 4.51
C ALA A 49 1.40 -2.40 4.79
N ALA A 50 1.24 -1.39 3.94
CA ALA A 50 1.85 -0.08 4.13
C ALA A 50 1.32 0.65 5.36
N ARG A 51 0.02 0.60 5.62
CA ARG A 51 -0.62 1.16 6.80
C ARG A 51 -0.05 0.60 8.10
N HIS A 52 0.22 -0.70 8.11
CA HIS A 52 0.73 -1.41 9.28
C HIS A 52 2.26 -1.45 9.38
N GLY A 53 2.99 -0.93 8.39
CA GLY A 53 4.46 -0.83 8.44
C GLY A 53 5.21 -2.09 8.02
N HIS A 54 4.53 -3.03 7.36
CA HIS A 54 5.11 -4.32 6.97
C HIS A 54 5.88 -4.22 5.65
N LEU A 55 7.08 -3.67 5.70
CA LEU A 55 7.94 -3.44 4.52
C LEU A 55 8.16 -4.72 3.69
N GLU A 56 8.48 -5.84 4.34
CA GLU A 56 8.76 -7.11 3.66
C GLU A 56 7.53 -7.61 2.87
N VAL A 57 6.34 -7.42 3.42
CA VAL A 57 5.08 -7.76 2.75
C VAL A 57 4.84 -6.81 1.57
N VAL A 58 5.08 -5.51 1.74
CA VAL A 58 4.98 -4.52 0.64
C VAL A 58 5.88 -4.92 -0.53
N GLU A 59 7.14 -5.26 -0.25
CA GLU A 59 8.08 -5.68 -1.29
C GLU A 59 7.67 -6.99 -1.97
N ALA A 60 7.17 -7.96 -1.20
CA ALA A 60 6.70 -9.22 -1.74
C ALA A 60 5.51 -9.01 -2.67
N LEU A 61 4.54 -8.19 -2.26
CA LEU A 61 3.38 -7.84 -3.09
C LEU A 61 3.82 -7.11 -4.37
N ILE A 62 4.74 -6.15 -4.29
CA ILE A 62 5.30 -5.47 -5.48
C ILE A 62 5.92 -6.50 -6.44
N ARG A 63 6.72 -7.44 -5.93
CA ARG A 63 7.35 -8.51 -6.72
C ARG A 63 6.34 -9.47 -7.37
N LEU A 64 5.20 -9.71 -6.72
CA LEU A 64 4.13 -10.58 -7.19
C LEU A 64 3.27 -9.95 -8.32
N GLY A 65 3.67 -8.80 -8.84
CA GLY A 65 3.03 -8.20 -10.02
C GLY A 65 2.04 -7.08 -9.70
N HIS A 66 2.13 -6.44 -8.52
CA HIS A 66 1.40 -5.18 -8.29
C HIS A 66 2.00 -4.02 -9.10
N ASP A 67 2.17 -4.16 -10.43
CA ASP A 67 2.48 -3.05 -11.35
C ASP A 67 1.37 -1.98 -11.33
N ARG A 68 0.19 -2.33 -10.81
CA ARG A 68 -0.89 -1.38 -10.54
C ARG A 68 -0.72 -0.57 -9.26
N ALA A 69 0.34 -0.80 -8.49
CA ALA A 69 0.56 -0.09 -7.25
C ALA A 69 0.55 1.44 -7.48
N GLU A 70 1.09 1.91 -8.61
CA GLU A 70 1.06 3.33 -9.02
C GLU A 70 -0.36 3.92 -9.13
N THR A 71 -1.30 3.08 -9.53
CA THR A 71 -2.70 3.44 -9.78
C THR A 71 -3.64 3.12 -8.62
N SER A 72 -3.14 2.47 -7.57
CA SER A 72 -3.94 2.11 -6.41
C SER A 72 -4.35 3.35 -5.62
N ARG A 73 -5.65 3.49 -5.40
CA ARG A 73 -6.27 4.64 -4.73
C ARG A 73 -7.33 4.13 -3.76
N ASP A 74 -7.34 4.63 -2.54
CA ASP A 74 -8.43 4.37 -1.59
C ASP A 74 -9.69 5.21 -1.92
N LEU A 75 -10.74 5.12 -1.10
CA LEU A 75 -11.97 5.91 -1.30
C LEU A 75 -11.74 7.43 -1.22
N ASN A 76 -10.68 7.88 -0.56
CA ASN A 76 -10.28 9.28 -0.45
C ASN A 76 -9.30 9.71 -1.55
N ASN A 77 -9.00 8.81 -2.50
CA ASN A 77 -7.97 8.98 -3.53
C ASN A 77 -6.55 9.10 -2.93
N ASN A 78 -6.33 8.57 -1.73
CA ASN A 78 -4.99 8.43 -1.16
C ASN A 78 -4.24 7.31 -1.88
N ASN A 79 -2.97 7.54 -2.14
CA ASN A 79 -2.05 6.51 -2.60
C ASN A 79 -1.31 5.88 -1.41
N ILE A 80 -0.53 4.84 -1.68
CA ILE A 80 0.26 4.13 -0.66
C ILE A 80 1.26 5.04 0.07
N LEU A 81 1.88 6.02 -0.61
CA LEU A 81 2.85 6.94 0.01
C LEU A 81 2.18 7.84 1.03
N MET A 82 0.95 8.31 0.78
CA MET A 82 0.18 9.07 1.75
C MET A 82 -0.17 8.22 2.96
N ILE A 83 -0.53 6.96 2.76
CA ILE A 83 -0.84 6.04 3.88
C ILE A 83 0.43 5.77 4.70
N ALA A 84 1.56 5.50 4.06
CA ALA A 84 2.84 5.34 4.75
C ALA A 84 3.24 6.61 5.50
N ALA A 85 3.01 7.80 4.91
CA ALA A 85 3.29 9.09 5.52
C ALA A 85 2.39 9.43 6.71
N GLU A 86 1.10 9.09 6.63
CA GLU A 86 0.14 9.26 7.73
C GLU A 86 0.53 8.43 8.95
N HIS A 87 1.12 7.25 8.72
CA HIS A 87 1.54 6.34 9.78
C HIS A 87 3.03 6.41 10.14
N GLY A 88 3.83 7.25 9.46
CA GLY A 88 5.25 7.46 9.74
C GLY A 88 6.19 6.34 9.28
N HIS A 89 5.78 5.51 8.31
CA HIS A 89 6.55 4.38 7.81
C HIS A 89 7.56 4.81 6.73
N LEU A 90 8.64 5.47 7.15
CA LEU A 90 9.69 6.02 6.28
C LEU A 90 10.27 4.99 5.29
N ALA A 91 10.65 3.80 5.77
CA ALA A 91 11.29 2.79 4.92
C ALA A 91 10.39 2.35 3.74
N ILE A 92 9.07 2.25 3.98
CA ILE A 92 8.10 1.92 2.93
C ILE A 92 8.01 3.04 1.92
N PHE A 93 7.98 4.28 2.39
CA PHE A 93 7.92 5.46 1.53
C PHE A 93 9.16 5.58 0.65
N GLU A 94 10.36 5.42 1.19
CA GLU A 94 11.61 5.51 0.43
C GLU A 94 11.68 4.45 -0.67
N VAL A 95 11.44 3.19 -0.31
CA VAL A 95 11.45 2.06 -1.27
C VAL A 95 10.42 2.30 -2.37
N TYR A 96 9.24 2.75 -1.99
CA TYR A 96 8.14 2.92 -2.91
C TYR A 96 8.30 4.18 -3.80
N ALA A 97 8.74 5.31 -3.24
CA ALA A 97 9.00 6.54 -3.99
C ALA A 97 10.16 6.35 -4.97
N THR A 98 11.18 5.57 -4.59
CA THR A 98 12.31 5.24 -5.48
C THR A 98 11.86 4.39 -6.67
N LYS A 99 10.97 3.42 -6.44
CA LYS A 99 10.43 2.57 -7.52
C LYS A 99 9.40 3.30 -8.38
N PHE A 100 8.60 4.18 -7.78
CA PHE A 100 7.44 4.80 -8.40
C PHE A 100 7.41 6.32 -8.17
N PRO A 101 8.34 7.08 -8.78
CA PRO A 101 8.50 8.51 -8.50
C PRO A 101 7.27 9.35 -8.88
N ARG A 102 6.49 8.89 -9.88
CA ARG A 102 5.25 9.56 -10.30
C ARG A 102 4.18 9.62 -9.20
N VAL A 103 4.22 8.72 -8.23
CA VAL A 103 3.21 8.61 -7.16
C VAL A 103 3.38 9.70 -6.10
N VAL A 104 4.59 10.22 -5.92
CA VAL A 104 4.94 11.25 -4.92
C VAL A 104 4.13 12.54 -5.15
N GLU A 105 4.00 12.93 -6.42
CA GLU A 105 3.33 14.16 -6.86
C GLU A 105 1.80 14.05 -6.93
N MET A 106 1.23 12.85 -6.78
CA MET A 106 -0.22 12.68 -6.86
C MET A 106 -0.89 13.26 -5.61
N SER A 107 -2.05 13.89 -5.81
CA SER A 107 -2.86 14.45 -4.73
C SER A 107 -4.16 13.68 -4.48
N ASN A 108 -4.58 13.59 -3.22
CA ASN A 108 -5.86 12.99 -2.84
C ASN A 108 -7.05 13.96 -3.09
N LYS A 109 -8.27 13.57 -2.70
CA LYS A 109 -9.48 14.42 -2.83
C LYS A 109 -9.40 15.75 -2.08
N LYS A 110 -8.52 15.86 -1.08
CA LYS A 110 -8.29 17.09 -0.30
C LYS A 110 -7.16 17.95 -0.88
N GLY A 111 -6.54 17.52 -1.98
CA GLY A 111 -5.40 18.19 -2.59
C GLY A 111 -4.07 17.95 -1.87
N TRP A 112 -3.99 16.97 -0.96
CA TRP A 112 -2.74 16.67 -0.25
C TRP A 112 -1.90 15.67 -1.03
N THR A 113 -0.60 15.95 -1.12
CA THR A 113 0.42 15.02 -1.62
C THR A 113 0.96 14.17 -0.48
N ALA A 114 1.80 13.18 -0.80
CA ALA A 114 2.45 12.36 0.22
C ALA A 114 3.31 13.21 1.18
N LEU A 115 4.00 14.24 0.65
CA LEU A 115 4.78 15.19 1.44
C LEU A 115 3.91 16.07 2.33
N THR A 116 2.78 16.59 1.81
CA THR A 116 1.83 17.36 2.64
C THR A 116 1.28 16.52 3.79
N THR A 117 0.99 15.24 3.52
CA THR A 117 0.56 14.29 4.56
C THR A 117 1.68 14.07 5.58
N ALA A 118 2.92 13.79 5.16
CA ALA A 118 4.05 13.61 6.07
C ALA A 118 4.26 14.84 6.99
N ALA A 119 4.21 16.04 6.42
CA ALA A 119 4.33 17.28 7.19
C ALA A 119 3.19 17.45 8.20
N ARG A 120 1.95 17.11 7.83
CA ARG A 120 0.77 17.23 8.70
C ARG A 120 0.78 16.25 9.87
N PHE A 121 1.23 15.02 9.63
CA PHE A 121 1.23 13.95 10.64
C PHE A 121 2.54 13.87 11.42
N GLY A 122 3.46 14.81 11.22
CA GLY A 122 4.71 14.91 11.98
C GLY A 122 5.73 13.85 11.61
N ALA A 123 5.62 13.25 10.42
CA ALA A 123 6.60 12.31 9.88
C ALA A 123 7.79 13.08 9.29
N ILE A 124 8.46 13.86 10.14
CA ILE A 124 9.52 14.83 9.76
C ILE A 124 10.62 14.16 8.94
N GLY A 125 11.01 12.93 9.30
CA GLY A 125 12.05 12.18 8.58
C GLY A 125 11.71 11.84 7.12
N MET A 126 10.45 12.00 6.69
CA MET A 126 10.02 11.79 5.29
C MET A 126 9.98 13.09 4.49
N VAL A 127 10.15 14.24 5.15
CA VAL A 127 10.10 15.59 4.55
C VAL A 127 11.50 16.16 4.36
N GLU A 128 12.52 15.53 4.95
CA GLU A 128 13.91 15.95 4.79
C GLU A 128 14.53 15.31 3.53
N PRO A 129 15.18 16.10 2.66
CA PRO A 129 15.82 15.63 1.43
C PRO A 129 17.17 14.92 1.64
#